data_AF-A0A4Q7X0D4-F1
#
_entry.id   AF-A0A4Q7X0D4-F1
#
_cell.length_a   1.000
_cell.length_b   1.000
_cell.length_c   1.000
_cell.angle_alpha   90.00
_cell.angle_beta   90.00
_cell.angle_gamma   90.00
#
_symmetry.space_group_name_H-M   'P 1'
#
loop_
_entity.id
_entity.type
_entity.pdbx_description
1 polymer ?
#
loop_
_entity_poly.entity_id
_entity_poly.type
_entity_poly.pdbx_seq_one_letter_code
_entity_poly.pdbx_strand_id
1 'polypeptide(L)'
;MAGTLAIGLLNVVGAGSGLAFNLVTVALLVGAFGSSIRTLLKEQLHRASKRARRLYVGGAAAAVVVLVVVGVATRSIAPVERLPGPGDVAIVGLAAPTKAEQNMYDDLASNLARRLSTTDGQTAQSYSDADDLRWPDPADPSSLRRFDKWATEFVGQVGAEILIAGQARREPSGQVTLALAIFISPALITDASELAGWYGLDEVRFDRDLRSASTQSDVLDRVAAQIGDVSGFVNALDAWQSGLLEKAATGFSGLVMHLSSSSGSRLYELALLFSGHVDEAAAVQTSDRQKSAQLLTAARARYLELRPSATLGERARLSLAGNDFYRASRQGCRAGMVDLDGLRQAAGTLNELIREPSSSDLLRLKARVNLVQVDRCSQLAGSAPDSSADEARAVLLAEAVPAAGPERELRKQIKALALSDEALRLRTLAIRQNRAELVDEAIERLDQALTLDPRFERQALWLGLKSAWQFSRCRVEQAIDTQAKSQSQRRESVRLGRTPQTELEQWERAFERDRSNAQKECSRTTVSTR
;
A
#
# COMPACT_ATOMS: atom_id res chain seq x y z
N MET A 1 23.43 13.34 -48.50
CA MET A 1 23.30 11.96 -47.97
C MET A 1 22.98 11.86 -46.48
N ALA A 2 23.14 12.92 -45.67
CA ALA A 2 22.78 12.87 -44.24
C ALA A 2 21.25 12.85 -43.96
N GLY A 3 20.44 13.45 -44.85
CA GLY A 3 18.98 13.50 -44.68
C GLY A 3 18.25 12.17 -44.88
N THR A 4 18.79 11.26 -45.71
CA THR A 4 18.18 9.95 -45.98
C THR A 4 18.48 8.90 -44.89
N LEU A 5 19.61 9.04 -44.18
CA LEU A 5 19.92 8.20 -43.00
C LEU A 5 19.06 8.56 -41.79
N ALA A 6 18.74 9.85 -41.58
CA ALA A 6 17.89 10.31 -40.49
C ALA A 6 16.43 9.81 -40.61
N ILE A 7 15.89 9.74 -41.84
CA ILE A 7 14.54 9.24 -42.10
C ILE A 7 14.47 7.70 -41.97
N GLY A 8 15.53 6.98 -42.37
CA GLY A 8 15.63 5.54 -42.16
C GLY A 8 15.72 5.14 -40.67
N LEU A 9 16.39 5.96 -39.85
CA LEU A 9 16.51 5.75 -38.40
C LEU A 9 15.19 5.99 -37.65
N LEU A 10 14.38 6.97 -38.06
CA LEU A 10 13.07 7.24 -37.45
C LEU A 10 12.04 6.13 -37.76
N ASN A 11 12.08 5.54 -38.95
CA ASN A 11 11.14 4.47 -39.33
C ASN A 11 11.45 3.12 -38.68
N VAL A 12 12.71 2.83 -38.33
CA VAL A 12 13.07 1.57 -37.63
C VAL A 12 12.79 1.67 -36.12
N VAL A 13 12.86 2.87 -35.54
CA VAL A 13 12.54 3.10 -34.11
C VAL A 13 11.03 3.13 -33.86
N GLY A 14 10.21 3.43 -34.87
CA GLY A 14 8.75 3.41 -34.78
C GLY A 14 8.08 2.02 -34.84
N ALA A 15 8.80 0.98 -35.29
CA ALA A 15 8.28 -0.39 -35.34
C ALA A 15 8.88 -1.19 -34.18
N GLY A 16 8.06 -1.43 -33.14
CA GLY A 16 8.40 -2.08 -31.86
C GLY A 16 9.11 -3.43 -31.95
N SER A 17 10.38 -3.40 -32.37
CA SER A 17 11.23 -4.56 -32.54
C SER A 17 12.15 -4.67 -31.33
N GLY A 18 12.16 -5.87 -30.71
CA GLY A 18 12.78 -6.12 -29.41
C GLY A 18 14.26 -5.74 -29.30
N LEU A 19 14.78 -5.69 -28.07
CA LEU A 19 16.12 -5.21 -27.70
C LEU A 19 17.27 -5.82 -28.55
N ALA A 20 17.12 -7.07 -28.99
CA ALA A 20 18.08 -7.72 -29.89
C ALA A 20 18.11 -7.11 -31.31
N PHE A 21 16.96 -6.72 -31.86
CA PHE A 21 16.89 -6.08 -33.18
C PHE A 21 17.52 -4.68 -33.13
N ASN A 22 17.26 -3.91 -32.08
CA ASN A 22 17.90 -2.61 -31.87
C ASN A 22 19.42 -2.72 -31.71
N LEU A 23 19.94 -3.73 -31.01
CA LEU A 23 21.37 -3.98 -30.92
C LEU A 23 21.98 -4.36 -32.29
N VAL A 24 21.28 -5.14 -33.11
CA VAL A 24 21.71 -5.47 -34.46
C VAL A 24 21.68 -4.25 -35.38
N THR A 25 20.66 -3.40 -35.31
CA THR A 25 20.57 -2.15 -36.07
C THR A 25 21.67 -1.18 -35.65
N VAL A 26 21.95 -1.05 -34.35
CA VAL A 26 23.09 -0.25 -33.84
C VAL A 26 24.41 -0.84 -34.32
N ALA A 27 24.59 -2.16 -34.26
CA ALA A 27 25.81 -2.81 -34.76
C ALA A 27 26.00 -2.63 -36.27
N LEU A 28 24.92 -2.70 -37.06
CA LEU A 28 24.93 -2.44 -38.49
C LEU A 28 25.19 -0.97 -38.81
N LEU A 29 24.63 -0.04 -38.04
CA LEU A 29 24.89 1.40 -38.19
C LEU A 29 26.33 1.74 -37.80
N VAL A 30 26.86 1.18 -36.71
CA VAL A 30 28.26 1.33 -36.30
C VAL A 30 29.19 0.68 -37.31
N GLY A 31 28.82 -0.48 -37.87
CA GLY A 31 29.56 -1.18 -38.91
C GLY A 31 29.57 -0.42 -40.24
N ALA A 32 28.42 0.08 -40.69
CA ALA A 32 28.27 0.86 -41.91
C ALA A 32 28.94 2.24 -41.78
N PHE A 33 28.79 2.90 -40.64
CA PHE A 33 29.46 4.16 -40.34
C PHE A 33 30.97 3.97 -40.21
N GLY A 34 31.43 2.90 -39.54
CA GLY A 34 32.84 2.52 -39.47
C GLY A 34 33.43 2.21 -40.83
N SER A 35 32.68 1.56 -41.72
CA SER A 35 33.04 1.31 -43.11
C SER A 35 33.13 2.61 -43.94
N SER A 36 32.09 3.46 -43.89
CA SER A 36 32.08 4.75 -44.59
C SER A 36 33.17 5.69 -44.08
N ILE A 37 33.45 5.69 -42.77
CA ILE A 37 34.59 6.38 -42.17
C ILE A 37 35.89 5.79 -42.72
N ARG A 38 36.06 4.47 -42.77
CA ARG A 38 37.30 3.87 -43.32
C ARG A 38 37.56 4.29 -44.77
N THR A 39 36.50 4.49 -45.55
CA THR A 39 36.57 4.95 -46.95
C THR A 39 36.86 6.46 -47.04
N LEU A 40 36.15 7.32 -46.29
CA LEU A 40 36.38 8.77 -46.23
C LEU A 40 37.73 9.14 -45.59
N LEU A 41 38.16 8.37 -44.58
CA LEU A 41 39.44 8.53 -43.91
C LEU A 41 40.61 8.03 -44.77
N LYS A 42 40.39 7.17 -45.79
CA LYS A 42 41.48 6.76 -46.69
C LYS A 42 41.96 7.92 -47.57
N GLU A 43 41.08 8.86 -47.90
CA GLU A 43 41.41 10.01 -48.77
C GLU A 43 41.87 11.25 -48.00
N GLN A 44 41.31 11.54 -46.81
CA GLN A 44 41.62 12.79 -46.09
C GLN A 44 42.70 12.68 -45.00
N LEU A 45 43.10 11.48 -44.56
CA LEU A 45 43.97 11.34 -43.39
C LEU A 45 45.46 11.11 -43.61
N HIS A 46 45.96 11.28 -44.82
CA HIS A 46 47.42 11.44 -44.96
C HIS A 46 47.92 12.82 -44.53
N ARG A 47 47.03 13.80 -44.30
CA ARG A 47 47.43 15.19 -43.94
C ARG A 47 46.95 15.71 -42.58
N ALA A 48 46.08 15.01 -41.85
CA ALA A 48 45.58 15.52 -40.57
C ALA A 48 46.42 15.06 -39.37
N SER A 49 46.60 15.96 -38.39
CA SER A 49 47.36 15.67 -37.16
C SER A 49 46.68 14.60 -36.29
N LYS A 50 47.47 13.85 -35.52
CA LYS A 50 46.98 12.79 -34.61
C LYS A 50 45.89 13.28 -33.64
N ARG A 51 45.88 14.58 -33.30
CA ARG A 51 44.90 15.21 -32.41
C ARG A 51 43.52 15.37 -33.07
N ALA A 52 43.49 15.77 -34.35
CA ALA A 52 42.24 15.91 -35.12
C ALA A 52 41.55 14.55 -35.33
N ARG A 53 42.33 13.48 -35.56
CA ARG A 53 41.80 12.10 -35.61
C ARG A 53 41.07 11.70 -34.33
N ARG A 54 41.68 11.96 -33.17
CA ARG A 54 41.08 11.59 -31.87
C ARG A 54 39.83 12.40 -31.56
N LEU A 55 39.85 13.70 -31.86
CA LEU A 55 38.68 14.58 -31.68
C LEU A 55 37.49 14.16 -32.55
N TYR A 56 37.75 13.77 -33.80
CA TYR A 56 36.69 13.36 -34.71
C TYR A 56 36.07 12.01 -34.32
N VAL A 57 36.91 11.03 -33.97
CA VAL A 57 36.43 9.72 -33.48
C VAL A 57 35.71 9.86 -32.14
N GLY A 58 36.25 10.67 -31.22
CA GLY A 58 35.62 10.96 -29.93
C GLY A 58 34.29 11.70 -30.06
N GLY A 59 34.22 12.70 -30.93
CA GLY A 59 32.99 13.46 -31.22
C GLY A 59 31.91 12.61 -31.88
N ALA A 60 32.28 11.73 -32.82
CA ALA A 60 31.35 10.82 -33.47
C ALA A 60 30.82 9.75 -32.50
N ALA A 61 31.68 9.18 -31.66
CA ALA A 61 31.27 8.25 -30.61
C ALA A 61 30.33 8.92 -29.59
N ALA A 62 30.64 10.14 -29.17
CA ALA A 62 29.77 10.93 -28.29
C ALA A 62 28.41 11.23 -28.93
N ALA A 63 28.38 11.57 -30.22
CA ALA A 63 27.13 11.82 -30.95
C ALA A 63 26.25 10.57 -31.05
N VAL A 64 26.85 9.40 -31.30
CA VAL A 64 26.12 8.11 -31.31
C VAL A 64 25.58 7.79 -29.92
N VAL A 65 26.38 7.96 -28.87
CA VAL A 65 25.94 7.75 -27.48
C VAL A 65 24.78 8.70 -27.13
N VAL A 66 24.89 9.98 -27.47
CA VAL A 66 23.81 10.96 -27.23
C VAL A 66 22.55 10.58 -28.01
N LEU A 67 22.65 10.17 -29.27
CA LEU A 67 21.49 9.72 -30.06
C LEU A 67 20.83 8.47 -29.48
N VAL A 68 21.61 7.52 -28.98
CA VAL A 68 21.08 6.31 -28.32
C VAL A 68 20.43 6.68 -26.98
N VAL A 69 21.06 7.51 -26.16
CA VAL A 69 20.52 7.97 -24.87
C VAL A 69 19.23 8.76 -25.09
N VAL A 70 19.21 9.68 -26.05
CA VAL A 70 18.02 10.45 -26.43
C VAL A 70 16.93 9.52 -26.97
N GLY A 71 17.25 8.62 -27.90
CA GLY A 71 16.26 7.68 -28.45
C GLY A 71 15.68 6.71 -27.41
N VAL A 72 16.47 6.31 -26.41
CA VAL A 72 16.00 5.50 -25.27
C VAL A 72 15.17 6.34 -24.30
N ALA A 73 15.57 7.59 -24.03
CA ALA A 73 14.88 8.49 -23.13
C ALA A 73 13.59 9.10 -23.73
N THR A 74 13.48 9.19 -25.05
CA THR A 74 12.32 9.72 -25.79
C THR A 74 11.46 8.62 -26.40
N ARG A 75 11.55 7.37 -25.93
CA ARG A 75 10.51 6.38 -26.23
C ARG A 75 9.17 6.97 -25.77
N SER A 76 8.33 7.32 -26.73
CA SER A 76 6.94 7.67 -26.49
C SER A 76 6.25 6.43 -25.94
N ILE A 77 6.19 6.29 -24.61
CA ILE A 77 5.26 5.36 -23.97
C ILE A 77 3.90 5.85 -24.46
N ALA A 78 3.21 5.06 -25.28
CA ALA A 78 1.85 5.40 -25.68
C ALA A 78 1.07 5.71 -24.38
N PRO A 79 0.38 6.86 -24.27
CA PRO A 79 -0.27 7.23 -23.04
C PRO A 79 -1.26 6.13 -22.67
N VAL A 80 -1.00 5.45 -21.56
CA VAL A 80 -1.90 4.42 -21.04
C VAL A 80 -3.21 5.13 -20.73
N GLU A 81 -4.29 4.66 -21.36
CA GLU A 81 -5.61 5.25 -21.19
C GLU A 81 -6.01 5.14 -19.72
N ARG A 82 -6.36 6.29 -19.12
CA ARG A 82 -6.76 6.37 -17.72
C ARG A 82 -8.21 5.97 -17.59
N LEU A 83 -8.48 5.17 -16.57
CA LEU A 83 -9.83 4.80 -16.20
C LEU A 83 -10.55 6.02 -15.56
N PRO A 84 -11.82 6.29 -15.94
CA PRO A 84 -12.49 7.54 -15.66
C PRO A 84 -13.01 7.73 -14.22
N GLY A 85 -12.99 6.73 -13.33
CA GLY A 85 -13.58 6.88 -12.00
C GLY A 85 -13.46 5.70 -11.01
N PRO A 86 -14.14 5.81 -9.86
CA PRO A 86 -14.18 4.77 -8.82
C PRO A 86 -14.98 3.54 -9.28
N GLY A 87 -14.54 2.35 -8.87
CA GLY A 87 -15.09 1.06 -9.31
C GLY A 87 -14.47 0.47 -10.57
N ASP A 88 -13.43 1.10 -11.12
CA ASP A 88 -12.81 0.71 -12.39
C ASP A 88 -11.79 -0.43 -12.23
N VAL A 89 -11.85 -1.38 -13.16
CA VAL A 89 -11.12 -2.65 -13.13
C VAL A 89 -10.09 -2.70 -14.25
N ALA A 90 -8.81 -2.79 -13.88
CA ALA A 90 -7.74 -3.05 -14.84
C ALA A 90 -7.40 -4.54 -14.87
N ILE A 91 -7.62 -5.18 -16.03
CA ILE A 91 -7.18 -6.56 -16.29
C ILE A 91 -5.81 -6.49 -16.95
N VAL A 92 -4.76 -6.83 -16.22
CA VAL A 92 -3.38 -6.70 -16.74
C VAL A 92 -3.05 -7.79 -17.74
N GLY A 93 -3.65 -8.96 -17.56
CA GLY A 93 -3.43 -10.09 -18.44
C GLY A 93 -3.59 -11.43 -17.72
N LEU A 94 -3.68 -12.47 -18.53
CA LEU A 94 -3.75 -13.85 -18.09
C LEU A 94 -2.52 -14.57 -18.66
N ALA A 95 -1.59 -14.97 -17.80
CA ALA A 95 -0.37 -15.63 -18.25
C ALA A 95 -0.70 -17.06 -18.70
N ALA A 96 -0.36 -17.40 -19.94
CA ALA A 96 -0.61 -18.73 -20.49
C ALA A 96 0.43 -19.77 -20.02
N PRO A 97 0.11 -21.09 -20.07
CA PRO A 97 1.07 -22.13 -19.73
C PRO A 97 2.28 -22.15 -20.68
N THR A 98 2.08 -21.74 -21.94
CA THR A 98 3.12 -21.64 -22.96
C THR A 98 2.99 -20.36 -23.77
N LYS A 99 4.13 -19.86 -24.30
CA LYS A 99 4.13 -18.67 -25.19
C LYS A 99 3.26 -18.84 -26.44
N ALA A 100 3.12 -20.07 -26.94
CA ALA A 100 2.30 -20.37 -28.11
C ALA A 100 0.79 -20.22 -27.82
N GLU A 101 0.39 -20.31 -26.54
CA GLU A 101 -0.99 -20.18 -26.11
C GLU A 101 -1.34 -18.74 -25.68
N GLN A 102 -0.37 -17.82 -25.55
CA GLN A 102 -0.55 -16.49 -24.95
C GLN A 102 -1.67 -15.67 -25.61
N ASN A 103 -1.70 -15.61 -26.94
CA ASN A 103 -2.73 -14.85 -27.66
C ASN A 103 -4.16 -15.27 -27.29
N MET A 104 -4.39 -16.56 -26.98
CA MET A 104 -5.72 -17.03 -26.58
C MET A 104 -6.13 -16.51 -25.19
N TYR A 105 -5.16 -16.31 -24.31
CA TYR A 105 -5.38 -15.76 -22.98
C TYR A 105 -5.48 -14.23 -22.99
N ASP A 106 -4.81 -13.56 -23.91
CA ASP A 106 -4.97 -12.12 -24.16
C ASP A 106 -6.38 -11.83 -24.74
N ASP A 107 -6.84 -12.67 -25.67
CA ASP A 107 -8.23 -12.64 -26.17
C ASP A 107 -9.23 -12.90 -25.04
N LEU A 108 -8.95 -13.86 -24.14
CA LEU A 108 -9.78 -14.14 -22.98
C LEU A 108 -9.85 -12.93 -22.03
N ALA A 109 -8.73 -12.27 -21.75
CA ALA A 109 -8.68 -11.06 -20.93
C ALA A 109 -9.47 -9.90 -21.55
N SER A 110 -9.33 -9.69 -22.86
CA SER A 110 -10.07 -8.67 -23.62
C SER A 110 -11.58 -8.95 -23.66
N ASN A 111 -11.97 -10.22 -23.84
CA ASN A 111 -13.37 -10.65 -23.76
C ASN A 111 -13.96 -10.43 -22.38
N LEU A 112 -13.18 -10.71 -21.34
CA LEU A 112 -13.57 -10.51 -19.96
C LEU A 112 -13.77 -9.02 -19.65
N ALA A 113 -12.86 -8.14 -20.05
CA ALA A 113 -13.01 -6.69 -19.91
C ALA A 113 -14.30 -6.19 -20.58
N ARG A 114 -14.57 -6.63 -21.82
CA ARG A 114 -15.83 -6.29 -22.50
C ARG A 114 -17.06 -6.77 -21.74
N ARG A 115 -17.01 -7.99 -21.19
CA ARG A 115 -18.12 -8.57 -20.43
C ARG A 115 -18.40 -7.78 -19.15
N LEU A 116 -17.36 -7.42 -18.41
CA LEU A 116 -17.49 -6.65 -17.17
C LEU A 116 -18.03 -5.24 -17.41
N SER A 117 -17.56 -4.56 -18.46
CA SER A 117 -18.03 -3.22 -18.87
C SER A 117 -19.49 -3.17 -19.33
N THR A 118 -20.16 -4.32 -19.51
CA THR A 118 -21.60 -4.38 -19.78
C THR A 118 -22.47 -4.45 -18.52
N THR A 119 -21.85 -4.47 -17.34
CA THR A 119 -22.53 -4.48 -16.03
C THR A 119 -22.65 -3.03 -15.54
N ASP A 120 -23.85 -2.64 -15.09
CA ASP A 120 -24.16 -1.24 -14.76
C ASP A 120 -23.13 -0.62 -13.78
N GLY A 121 -22.47 0.45 -14.23
CA GLY A 121 -21.62 1.30 -13.39
C GLY A 121 -20.14 0.93 -13.29
N GLN A 122 -19.64 -0.07 -14.04
CA GLN A 122 -18.22 -0.44 -14.02
C GLN A 122 -17.53 -0.17 -15.36
N THR A 123 -16.33 0.41 -15.33
CA THR A 123 -15.42 0.42 -16.50
C THR A 123 -14.34 -0.64 -16.29
N ALA A 124 -14.28 -1.62 -17.18
CA ALA A 124 -13.21 -2.60 -17.21
C ALA A 124 -12.40 -2.49 -18.50
N GLN A 125 -11.07 -2.41 -18.35
CA GLN A 125 -10.14 -2.33 -19.48
C GLN A 125 -9.10 -3.43 -19.39
N SER A 126 -8.84 -4.08 -20.53
CA SER A 126 -7.72 -5.02 -20.67
C SER A 126 -6.47 -4.28 -21.10
N TYR A 127 -5.36 -4.56 -20.42
CA TYR A 127 -4.02 -4.09 -20.72
C TYR A 127 -3.09 -5.23 -21.16
N SER A 128 -3.66 -6.41 -21.49
CA SER A 128 -2.93 -7.60 -21.95
C SER A 128 -2.02 -7.33 -23.16
N ASP A 129 -2.44 -6.43 -24.03
CA ASP A 129 -1.77 -6.19 -25.32
C ASP A 129 -0.69 -5.11 -25.22
N ALA A 130 -0.55 -4.47 -24.05
CA ALA A 130 0.47 -3.46 -23.83
C ALA A 130 1.83 -4.12 -23.54
N ASP A 131 2.67 -4.22 -24.57
CA ASP A 131 3.98 -4.89 -24.53
C ASP A 131 4.92 -4.44 -23.38
N ASP A 132 4.74 -3.23 -22.86
CA ASP A 132 5.52 -2.64 -21.77
C ASP A 132 4.95 -2.95 -20.36
N LEU A 133 3.76 -3.55 -20.27
CA LEU A 133 3.03 -3.82 -19.01
C LEU A 133 2.99 -5.31 -18.64
N ARG A 134 3.98 -6.09 -19.11
CA ARG A 134 4.01 -7.54 -18.92
C ARG A 134 4.00 -7.95 -17.44
N TRP A 135 3.00 -8.76 -17.12
CA TRP A 135 2.89 -9.51 -15.88
C TRP A 135 4.15 -10.38 -15.62
N PRO A 136 4.86 -10.21 -14.51
CA PRO A 136 5.95 -11.09 -14.12
C PRO A 136 5.41 -12.43 -13.57
N ASP A 137 6.19 -13.49 -13.73
CA ASP A 137 5.80 -14.83 -13.30
C ASP A 137 5.57 -14.89 -11.78
N PRO A 138 4.34 -15.14 -11.29
CA PRO A 138 4.05 -15.19 -9.87
C PRO A 138 4.63 -16.44 -9.19
N ALA A 139 5.16 -17.41 -9.96
CA ALA A 139 5.86 -18.58 -9.43
C ALA A 139 7.30 -18.28 -8.97
N ASP A 140 7.85 -17.08 -9.25
CA ASP A 140 9.17 -16.66 -8.79
C ASP A 140 9.04 -15.68 -7.59
N PRO A 141 9.48 -16.06 -6.37
CA PRO A 141 9.39 -15.21 -5.18
C PRO A 141 10.13 -13.86 -5.31
N SER A 142 11.19 -13.79 -6.13
CA SER A 142 11.89 -12.55 -6.44
C SER A 142 11.11 -11.68 -7.45
N SER A 143 10.23 -12.31 -8.22
CA SER A 143 9.26 -11.65 -9.08
C SER A 143 8.10 -11.07 -8.28
N LEU A 144 7.62 -11.73 -7.20
CA LEU A 144 6.54 -11.20 -6.34
C LEU A 144 6.83 -9.81 -5.74
N ARG A 145 8.05 -9.55 -5.24
CA ARG A 145 8.42 -8.20 -4.75
C ARG A 145 8.51 -7.16 -5.86
N ARG A 146 9.03 -7.54 -7.04
CA ARG A 146 9.00 -6.68 -8.24
C ARG A 146 7.57 -6.44 -8.70
N PHE A 147 6.68 -7.37 -8.38
CA PHE A 147 5.33 -7.39 -8.83
C PHE A 147 4.39 -6.52 -8.00
N ASP A 148 4.51 -6.53 -6.67
CA ASP A 148 3.87 -5.50 -5.81
C ASP A 148 4.31 -4.09 -6.18
N LYS A 149 5.60 -3.93 -6.53
CA LYS A 149 6.15 -2.66 -7.01
C LYS A 149 5.46 -2.18 -8.27
N TRP A 150 5.48 -3.04 -9.28
CA TRP A 150 4.90 -2.74 -10.57
C TRP A 150 3.39 -2.48 -10.44
N ALA A 151 2.67 -3.27 -9.65
CA ALA A 151 1.23 -3.13 -9.44
C ALA A 151 0.86 -1.77 -8.82
N THR A 152 1.63 -1.33 -7.82
CA THR A 152 1.42 -0.04 -7.16
C THR A 152 1.68 1.13 -8.11
N GLU A 153 2.78 1.07 -8.89
CA GLU A 153 3.11 2.09 -9.90
C GLU A 153 2.05 2.12 -11.02
N PHE A 154 1.61 0.95 -11.45
CA PHE A 154 0.61 0.79 -12.51
C PHE A 154 -0.74 1.37 -12.11
N VAL A 155 -1.26 1.01 -10.92
CA VAL A 155 -2.50 1.59 -10.36
C VAL A 155 -2.41 3.11 -10.32
N GLY A 156 -1.28 3.68 -9.90
CA GLY A 156 -1.07 5.13 -9.90
C GLY A 156 -1.04 5.78 -11.29
N GLN A 157 -0.64 5.04 -12.33
CA GLN A 157 -0.61 5.53 -13.72
C GLN A 157 -1.99 5.49 -14.37
N VAL A 158 -2.72 4.39 -14.20
CA VAL A 158 -3.99 4.13 -14.90
C VAL A 158 -5.22 4.58 -14.11
N GLY A 159 -5.08 4.79 -12.80
CA GLY A 159 -6.19 5.18 -11.92
C GLY A 159 -7.13 4.03 -11.52
N ALA A 160 -6.73 2.77 -11.78
CA ALA A 160 -7.55 1.60 -11.45
C ALA A 160 -7.63 1.40 -9.94
N GLU A 161 -8.83 1.11 -9.44
CA GLU A 161 -8.98 0.70 -8.03
C GLU A 161 -8.64 -0.78 -7.85
N ILE A 162 -8.98 -1.60 -8.85
CA ILE A 162 -8.68 -3.04 -8.83
C ILE A 162 -7.74 -3.38 -9.97
N LEU A 163 -6.70 -4.12 -9.62
CA LEU A 163 -5.92 -4.84 -10.59
C LEU A 163 -6.31 -6.31 -10.56
N ILE A 164 -6.71 -6.86 -11.71
CA ILE A 164 -6.99 -8.29 -11.88
C ILE A 164 -5.94 -8.89 -12.78
N ALA A 165 -5.52 -10.10 -12.45
CA ALA A 165 -4.79 -10.94 -13.37
C ALA A 165 -4.91 -12.41 -13.03
N GLY A 166 -4.28 -13.24 -13.83
CA GLY A 166 -4.22 -14.65 -13.55
C GLY A 166 -3.06 -15.36 -14.21
N GLN A 167 -2.85 -16.59 -13.78
CA GLN A 167 -1.90 -17.52 -14.35
C GLN A 167 -2.60 -18.83 -14.63
N ALA A 168 -2.46 -19.30 -15.86
CA ALA A 168 -2.87 -20.63 -16.24
C ALA A 168 -1.72 -21.62 -16.11
N ARG A 169 -2.00 -22.76 -15.50
CA ARG A 169 -1.06 -23.86 -15.33
C ARG A 169 -1.68 -25.16 -15.83
N ARG A 170 -0.90 -25.91 -16.60
CA ARG A 170 -1.25 -27.28 -17.00
C ARG A 170 -0.76 -28.26 -15.95
N GLU A 171 -1.66 -29.06 -15.42
CA GLU A 171 -1.36 -30.11 -14.45
C GLU A 171 -0.83 -31.38 -15.13
N PRO A 172 -0.14 -32.27 -14.39
CA PRO A 172 0.31 -33.56 -14.93
C PRO A 172 -0.82 -34.44 -15.48
N SER A 173 -2.04 -34.25 -14.98
CA SER A 173 -3.27 -34.91 -15.46
C SER A 173 -3.71 -34.44 -16.85
N GLY A 174 -3.16 -33.32 -17.35
CA GLY A 174 -3.60 -32.65 -18.57
C GLY A 174 -4.67 -31.57 -18.36
N GLN A 175 -5.28 -31.50 -17.17
CA GLN A 175 -6.20 -30.43 -16.77
C GLN A 175 -5.48 -29.08 -16.74
N VAL A 176 -6.16 -28.01 -17.15
CA VAL A 176 -5.66 -26.64 -17.02
C VAL A 176 -6.39 -25.96 -15.86
N THR A 177 -5.63 -25.24 -15.05
CA THR A 177 -6.12 -24.43 -13.95
C THR A 177 -5.79 -22.97 -14.24
N LEU A 178 -6.76 -22.07 -14.10
CA LEU A 178 -6.56 -20.63 -14.15
C LEU A 178 -6.71 -20.08 -12.73
N ALA A 179 -5.59 -19.68 -12.14
CA ALA A 179 -5.55 -19.03 -10.84
C ALA A 179 -5.61 -17.51 -11.05
N LEU A 180 -6.71 -16.88 -10.63
CA LEU A 180 -6.85 -15.43 -10.65
C LEU A 180 -6.34 -14.82 -9.35
N ALA A 181 -5.97 -13.55 -9.39
CA ALA A 181 -5.64 -12.75 -8.23
C ALA A 181 -6.07 -11.30 -8.41
N ILE A 182 -6.41 -10.65 -7.30
CA ILE A 182 -6.68 -9.22 -7.23
C ILE A 182 -5.62 -8.52 -6.40
N PHE A 183 -5.22 -7.32 -6.82
CA PHE A 183 -4.38 -6.45 -6.02
C PHE A 183 -5.25 -5.40 -5.33
N ILE A 184 -5.03 -5.23 -4.03
CA ILE A 184 -5.61 -4.12 -3.29
C ILE A 184 -4.51 -3.12 -2.98
N SER A 185 -4.66 -1.91 -3.53
CA SER A 185 -3.70 -0.83 -3.33
C SER A 185 -3.71 -0.32 -1.88
N PRO A 186 -2.54 -0.03 -1.29
CA PRO A 186 -2.47 0.60 0.03
C PRO A 186 -3.13 1.98 0.09
N ALA A 187 -3.34 2.64 -1.05
CA ALA A 187 -4.07 3.91 -1.12
C ALA A 187 -5.57 3.75 -0.80
N LEU A 188 -6.15 2.57 -1.05
CA LEU A 188 -7.57 2.30 -0.79
C LEU A 188 -7.83 1.97 0.70
N ILE A 189 -6.80 1.49 1.41
CA ILE A 189 -6.91 1.05 2.81
C ILE A 189 -5.89 1.78 3.68
N THR A 190 -6.11 3.08 3.86
CA THR A 190 -5.18 3.94 4.59
C THR A 190 -4.99 3.52 6.05
N ASP A 191 -6.04 2.97 6.69
CA ASP A 191 -6.06 2.70 8.13
C ASP A 191 -5.75 1.24 8.48
N ALA A 192 -5.73 0.35 7.48
CA ALA A 192 -5.37 -1.06 7.60
C ALA A 192 -4.46 -1.48 6.43
N SER A 193 -3.37 -0.73 6.22
CA SER A 193 -2.38 -0.94 5.16
C SER A 193 -1.78 -2.35 5.09
N GLU A 194 -1.83 -3.10 6.19
CA GLU A 194 -1.54 -4.52 6.31
C GLU A 194 -2.50 -5.42 5.51
N LEU A 195 -3.53 -4.85 4.91
CA LEU A 195 -4.46 -5.47 3.95
C LEU A 195 -4.14 -5.13 2.49
N ALA A 196 -3.08 -4.38 2.23
CA ALA A 196 -2.63 -4.12 0.86
C ALA A 196 -1.87 -5.32 0.28
N GLY A 197 -2.00 -5.56 -1.02
CA GLY A 197 -1.27 -6.60 -1.73
C GLY A 197 -2.15 -7.53 -2.56
N TRP A 198 -1.55 -8.63 -3.01
CA TRP A 198 -2.21 -9.64 -3.85
C TRP A 198 -3.01 -10.65 -3.05
N TYR A 199 -4.21 -10.94 -3.54
CA TYR A 199 -5.12 -11.94 -3.03
C TYR A 199 -5.53 -12.88 -4.15
N GLY A 200 -5.18 -14.16 -4.01
CA GLY A 200 -5.64 -15.19 -4.94
C GLY A 200 -7.15 -15.39 -4.83
N LEU A 201 -7.81 -15.61 -5.96
CA LEU A 201 -9.20 -16.06 -6.04
C LEU A 201 -9.25 -17.58 -6.23
N ASP A 202 -10.47 -18.11 -6.37
CA ASP A 202 -10.71 -19.53 -6.58
C ASP A 202 -10.23 -19.97 -7.98
N GLU A 203 -9.57 -21.13 -8.03
CA GLU A 203 -9.05 -21.67 -9.29
C GLU A 203 -10.19 -22.10 -10.23
N VAL A 204 -10.15 -21.63 -11.47
CA VAL A 204 -11.04 -22.09 -12.53
C VAL A 204 -10.39 -23.26 -13.26
N ARG A 205 -10.99 -24.45 -13.18
CA ARG A 205 -10.46 -25.68 -13.79
C ARG A 205 -11.21 -26.04 -15.06
N PHE A 206 -10.48 -26.43 -16.10
CA PHE A 206 -11.05 -26.87 -17.37
C PHE A 206 -10.15 -27.90 -18.07
N ASP A 207 -10.78 -28.93 -18.65
CA ASP A 207 -10.08 -30.07 -19.25
C ASP A 207 -9.95 -29.97 -20.78
N ARG A 208 -10.69 -29.06 -21.40
CA ARG A 208 -10.78 -28.91 -22.87
C ARG A 208 -9.91 -27.76 -23.36
N ASP A 209 -9.48 -27.85 -24.62
CA ASP A 209 -8.74 -26.79 -25.29
C ASP A 209 -9.57 -25.49 -25.34
N LEU A 210 -8.96 -24.36 -24.97
CA LEU A 210 -9.56 -23.01 -25.03
C LEU A 210 -9.89 -22.59 -26.46
N ARG A 211 -9.37 -23.29 -27.48
CA ARG A 211 -9.77 -23.11 -28.88
C ARG A 211 -11.25 -23.43 -29.14
N SER A 212 -11.90 -24.19 -28.27
CA SER A 212 -13.35 -24.42 -28.38
C SER A 212 -14.11 -23.22 -27.84
N ALA A 213 -14.96 -22.62 -28.68
CA ALA A 213 -15.86 -21.54 -28.27
C ALA A 213 -16.73 -21.90 -27.06
N SER A 214 -17.15 -23.17 -26.93
CA SER A 214 -17.93 -23.64 -25.78
C SER A 214 -17.13 -23.63 -24.47
N THR A 215 -15.87 -24.07 -24.51
CA THR A 215 -14.96 -24.02 -23.36
C THR A 215 -14.64 -22.58 -23.01
N GLN A 216 -14.36 -21.74 -24.01
CA GLN A 216 -14.07 -20.33 -23.81
C GLN A 216 -15.25 -19.60 -23.15
N SER A 217 -16.49 -19.88 -23.57
CA SER A 217 -17.68 -19.31 -22.94
C SER A 217 -17.84 -19.77 -21.49
N ASP A 218 -17.71 -21.07 -21.20
CA ASP A 218 -17.83 -21.60 -19.82
C ASP A 218 -16.75 -21.01 -18.89
N VAL A 219 -15.51 -20.90 -19.37
CA VAL A 219 -14.42 -20.26 -18.63
C VAL A 219 -14.73 -18.78 -18.40
N LEU A 220 -15.17 -18.05 -19.43
CA LEU A 220 -15.56 -16.64 -19.31
C LEU A 220 -16.71 -16.45 -18.31
N ASP A 221 -17.73 -17.29 -18.34
CA ASP A 221 -18.89 -17.17 -17.44
C ASP A 221 -18.47 -17.42 -15.98
N ARG A 222 -17.63 -18.42 -15.72
CA ARG A 222 -17.10 -18.69 -14.37
C ARG A 222 -16.20 -17.57 -13.86
N VAL A 223 -15.32 -17.05 -14.72
CA VAL A 223 -14.43 -15.94 -14.36
C VAL A 223 -15.22 -14.64 -14.16
N ALA A 224 -16.18 -14.34 -15.03
CA ALA A 224 -17.04 -13.18 -14.91
C ALA A 224 -17.92 -13.25 -13.65
N ALA A 225 -18.42 -14.44 -13.28
CA ALA A 225 -19.15 -14.62 -12.03
C ALA A 225 -18.26 -14.31 -10.80
N GLN A 226 -17.05 -14.88 -10.73
CA GLN A 226 -16.11 -14.56 -9.66
C GLN A 226 -15.78 -13.06 -9.59
N ILE A 227 -15.65 -12.38 -10.73
CA ILE A 227 -15.35 -10.94 -10.77
C ILE A 227 -16.59 -10.09 -10.46
N GLY A 228 -17.79 -10.56 -10.76
CA GLY A 228 -19.03 -9.94 -10.31
C GLY A 228 -19.09 -9.84 -8.78
N ASP A 229 -18.66 -10.87 -8.07
CA ASP A 229 -18.54 -10.83 -6.60
C ASP A 229 -17.42 -9.87 -6.14
N VAL A 230 -16.31 -9.78 -6.89
CA VAL A 230 -15.24 -8.79 -6.66
C VAL A 230 -15.75 -7.35 -6.82
N SER A 231 -16.70 -7.10 -7.72
CA SER A 231 -17.37 -5.79 -7.82
C SER A 231 -18.07 -5.40 -6.52
N GLY A 232 -18.84 -6.33 -5.95
CA GLY A 232 -19.50 -6.15 -4.65
C GLY A 232 -18.50 -5.86 -3.53
N PHE A 233 -17.38 -6.58 -3.52
CA PHE A 233 -16.26 -6.35 -2.60
C PHE A 233 -15.70 -4.92 -2.72
N VAL A 234 -15.55 -4.41 -3.94
CA VAL A 234 -14.95 -3.08 -4.16
C VAL A 234 -15.91 -1.93 -3.92
N ASN A 235 -17.19 -2.09 -4.21
CA ASN A 235 -18.18 -1.11 -3.77
C ASN A 235 -18.20 -0.97 -2.23
N ALA A 236 -17.97 -2.06 -1.50
CA ALA A 236 -17.82 -2.01 -0.05
C ALA A 236 -16.49 -1.38 0.39
N LEU A 237 -15.41 -1.63 -0.35
CA LEU A 237 -14.09 -1.02 -0.11
C LEU A 237 -14.10 0.49 -0.35
N ASP A 238 -14.69 0.97 -1.45
CA ASP A 238 -14.87 2.38 -1.76
C ASP A 238 -15.73 3.08 -0.68
N ALA A 239 -16.82 2.42 -0.24
CA ALA A 239 -17.60 2.94 0.87
C ALA A 239 -16.76 3.09 2.15
N TRP A 240 -15.88 2.13 2.44
CA TRP A 240 -14.98 2.22 3.59
C TRP A 240 -13.95 3.35 3.42
N GLN A 241 -13.33 3.45 2.24
CA GLN A 241 -12.44 4.56 1.90
C GLN A 241 -13.14 5.92 1.94
N SER A 242 -14.43 5.98 1.65
CA SER A 242 -15.22 7.22 1.74
C SER A 242 -15.68 7.53 3.17
N GLY A 243 -15.27 6.74 4.17
CA GLY A 243 -15.70 6.91 5.57
C GLY A 243 -17.13 6.44 5.84
N LEU A 244 -17.81 5.86 4.86
CA LEU A 244 -19.19 5.37 4.96
C LEU A 244 -19.23 3.97 5.58
N LEU A 245 -18.80 3.84 6.83
CA LEU A 245 -18.63 2.55 7.51
C LEU A 245 -19.90 1.69 7.56
N GLU A 246 -21.09 2.28 7.71
CA GLU A 246 -22.35 1.52 7.70
C GLU A 246 -22.65 0.91 6.33
N LYS A 247 -22.37 1.67 5.25
CA LYS A 247 -22.52 1.19 3.87
C LYS A 247 -21.49 0.08 3.58
N ALA A 248 -20.24 0.27 4.01
CA ALA A 248 -19.20 -0.74 3.90
C ALA A 248 -19.55 -2.02 4.66
N ALA A 249 -20.04 -1.90 5.90
CA ALA A 249 -20.43 -3.04 6.74
C ALA A 249 -21.58 -3.84 6.10
N THR A 250 -22.57 -3.13 5.55
CA THR A 250 -23.68 -3.74 4.80
C THR A 250 -23.18 -4.45 3.55
N GLY A 251 -22.29 -3.81 2.78
CA GLY A 251 -21.71 -4.37 1.56
C GLY A 251 -20.93 -5.66 1.83
N PHE A 252 -19.96 -5.63 2.76
CA PHE A 252 -19.17 -6.82 3.09
C PHE A 252 -20.02 -7.91 3.75
N SER A 253 -20.96 -7.57 4.64
CA SER A 253 -21.83 -8.59 5.26
C SER A 253 -22.76 -9.23 4.22
N GLY A 254 -23.27 -8.45 3.26
CA GLY A 254 -24.04 -8.95 2.13
C GLY A 254 -23.24 -9.94 1.29
N LEU A 255 -21.98 -9.61 1.00
CA LEU A 255 -21.06 -10.48 0.26
C LEU A 255 -20.75 -11.77 1.04
N VAL A 256 -20.48 -11.68 2.34
CA VAL A 256 -20.27 -12.85 3.22
C VAL A 256 -21.49 -13.76 3.22
N MET A 257 -22.71 -13.20 3.30
CA MET A 257 -23.94 -14.00 3.24
C MET A 257 -24.13 -14.66 1.87
N HIS A 258 -23.89 -13.93 0.78
CA HIS A 258 -23.98 -14.45 -0.59
C HIS A 258 -23.02 -15.64 -0.80
N LEU A 259 -21.78 -15.49 -0.35
CA LEU A 259 -20.71 -16.47 -0.53
C LEU A 259 -20.68 -17.57 0.54
N SER A 260 -21.55 -17.52 1.55
CA SER A 260 -21.56 -18.47 2.69
C SER A 260 -21.78 -19.92 2.28
N SER A 261 -22.52 -20.16 1.19
CA SER A 261 -22.71 -21.50 0.61
C SER A 261 -21.44 -22.08 -0.02
N SER A 262 -20.45 -21.24 -0.27
CA SER A 262 -19.13 -21.55 -0.79
C SER A 262 -18.07 -21.44 0.30
N SER A 263 -18.35 -21.92 1.51
CA SER A 263 -17.43 -21.89 2.65
C SER A 263 -16.10 -22.56 2.29
N GLY A 264 -15.04 -21.76 2.11
CA GLY A 264 -13.74 -22.20 1.58
C GLY A 264 -13.33 -21.52 0.26
N SER A 265 -14.22 -20.72 -0.33
CA SER A 265 -13.86 -19.74 -1.37
C SER A 265 -12.88 -18.71 -0.82
N ARG A 266 -11.84 -18.38 -1.60
CA ARG A 266 -10.88 -17.34 -1.21
C ARG A 266 -11.50 -15.95 -1.15
N LEU A 267 -12.51 -15.68 -1.99
CA LEU A 267 -13.22 -14.41 -1.96
C LEU A 267 -14.11 -14.29 -0.72
N TYR A 268 -14.70 -15.40 -0.27
CA TYR A 268 -15.40 -15.47 1.01
C TYR A 268 -14.46 -15.14 2.18
N GLU A 269 -13.28 -15.77 2.22
CA GLU A 269 -12.26 -15.49 3.24
C GLU A 269 -11.80 -14.02 3.20
N LEU A 270 -11.63 -13.44 2.01
CA LEU A 270 -11.30 -12.03 1.85
C LEU A 270 -12.42 -11.11 2.37
N ALA A 271 -13.69 -11.42 2.05
CA ALA A 271 -14.84 -10.68 2.52
C ALA A 271 -14.98 -10.73 4.06
N LEU A 272 -14.70 -11.88 4.68
CA LEU A 272 -14.66 -12.03 6.14
C LEU A 272 -13.57 -11.15 6.77
N LEU A 273 -12.36 -11.17 6.23
CA LEU A 273 -11.23 -10.37 6.74
C LEU A 273 -11.56 -8.87 6.71
N PHE A 274 -12.08 -8.38 5.59
CA PHE A 274 -12.41 -6.97 5.42
C PHE A 274 -13.64 -6.56 6.23
N SER A 275 -14.66 -7.42 6.29
CA SER A 275 -15.82 -7.19 7.15
C SER A 275 -15.43 -7.09 8.62
N GLY A 276 -14.44 -7.87 9.07
CA GLY A 276 -13.91 -7.75 10.43
C GLY A 276 -13.30 -6.38 10.70
N HIS A 277 -12.50 -5.85 9.77
CA HIS A 277 -11.86 -4.53 9.94
C HIS A 277 -12.85 -3.38 9.92
N VAL A 278 -13.89 -3.47 9.09
CA VAL A 278 -14.96 -2.46 9.08
C VAL A 278 -15.69 -2.46 10.42
N ASP A 279 -15.97 -3.63 11.00
CA ASP A 279 -16.58 -3.73 12.32
C ASP A 279 -15.67 -3.14 13.41
N GLU A 280 -14.35 -3.36 13.35
CA GLU A 280 -13.40 -2.73 14.27
C GLU A 280 -13.36 -1.22 14.13
N ALA A 281 -13.30 -0.71 12.89
CA ALA A 281 -13.35 0.72 12.63
C ALA A 281 -14.64 1.34 13.18
N ALA A 282 -15.78 0.69 12.97
CA ALA A 282 -17.07 1.12 13.50
C ALA A 282 -17.10 1.05 15.04
N ALA A 283 -16.46 0.04 15.65
CA ALA A 283 -16.37 -0.11 17.09
C ALA A 283 -15.54 0.99 17.76
N VAL A 284 -14.51 1.50 17.06
CA VAL A 284 -13.67 2.61 17.52
C VAL A 284 -14.40 3.95 17.40
N GLN A 285 -15.20 4.15 16.35
CA GLN A 285 -15.90 5.42 16.11
C GLN A 285 -17.19 5.58 16.95
N THR A 286 -17.80 4.48 17.41
CA THR A 286 -19.05 4.58 18.18
C THR A 286 -18.79 4.97 19.65
N SER A 287 -19.60 5.91 20.16
CA SER A 287 -19.59 6.29 21.58
C SER A 287 -20.39 5.34 22.47
N ASP A 288 -21.21 4.46 21.87
CA ASP A 288 -21.99 3.45 22.57
C ASP A 288 -21.08 2.25 22.92
N ARG A 289 -20.81 2.08 24.22
CA ARG A 289 -19.95 1.01 24.74
C ARG A 289 -20.50 -0.38 24.46
N GLN A 290 -21.82 -0.56 24.47
CA GLN A 290 -22.45 -1.86 24.22
C GLN A 290 -22.33 -2.20 22.73
N LYS A 291 -22.67 -1.25 21.85
CA LYS A 291 -22.49 -1.41 20.39
C LYS A 291 -21.03 -1.68 20.03
N SER A 292 -20.09 -0.94 20.63
CA SER A 292 -18.64 -1.16 20.44
C SER A 292 -18.23 -2.60 20.81
N ALA A 293 -18.68 -3.13 21.95
CA ALA A 293 -18.37 -4.52 22.33
C ALA A 293 -18.99 -5.56 21.39
N GLN A 294 -20.22 -5.32 20.92
CA GLN A 294 -20.88 -6.20 19.95
C GLN A 294 -20.09 -6.26 18.64
N LEU A 295 -19.68 -5.10 18.12
CA LEU A 295 -18.88 -4.98 16.90
C LEU A 295 -17.50 -5.66 17.04
N LEU A 296 -16.78 -5.43 18.15
CA LEU A 296 -15.50 -6.11 18.39
C LEU A 296 -15.67 -7.64 18.48
N THR A 297 -16.76 -8.11 19.07
CA THR A 297 -17.08 -9.54 19.16
C THR A 297 -17.39 -10.13 17.78
N ALA A 298 -18.14 -9.40 16.96
CA ALA A 298 -18.44 -9.81 15.59
C ALA A 298 -17.18 -9.83 14.71
N ALA A 299 -16.30 -8.83 14.83
CA ALA A 299 -15.00 -8.80 14.14
C ALA A 299 -14.15 -10.01 14.52
N ARG A 300 -14.03 -10.31 15.82
CA ARG A 300 -13.33 -11.50 16.32
C ARG A 300 -13.86 -12.79 15.69
N ALA A 301 -15.18 -12.97 15.66
CA ALA A 301 -15.81 -14.16 15.10
C ALA A 301 -15.42 -14.37 13.63
N ARG A 302 -15.41 -13.28 12.82
CA ARG A 302 -14.98 -13.34 11.42
C ARG A 302 -13.52 -13.70 11.25
N TYR A 303 -12.62 -13.15 12.08
CA TYR A 303 -11.20 -13.50 12.02
C TYR A 303 -10.93 -14.96 12.41
N LEU A 304 -11.67 -15.50 13.37
CA LEU A 304 -11.53 -16.90 13.81
C LEU A 304 -12.04 -17.91 12.78
N GLU A 305 -12.87 -17.49 11.83
CA GLU A 305 -13.34 -18.32 10.72
C GLU A 305 -12.26 -18.51 9.63
N LEU A 306 -11.23 -17.66 9.61
CA LEU A 306 -10.16 -17.70 8.63
C LEU A 306 -9.13 -18.79 8.95
N ARG A 307 -8.69 -19.53 7.91
CA ARG A 307 -7.75 -20.64 8.06
C ARG A 307 -6.35 -20.16 8.46
N PRO A 308 -5.70 -20.75 9.49
CA PRO A 308 -4.43 -20.22 10.03
C PRO A 308 -3.20 -20.27 9.11
N SER A 309 -3.16 -21.17 8.11
CA SER A 309 -1.93 -21.50 7.36
C SER A 309 -1.77 -20.79 6.00
N ALA A 310 -2.67 -19.89 5.64
CA ALA A 310 -2.61 -19.10 4.40
C ALA A 310 -2.20 -17.64 4.68
N THR A 311 -1.77 -16.90 3.65
CA THR A 311 -1.44 -15.45 3.76
C THR A 311 -2.59 -14.63 4.38
N LEU A 312 -3.84 -15.01 4.09
CA LEU A 312 -5.03 -14.42 4.72
C LEU A 312 -5.09 -14.73 6.22
N GLY A 313 -4.72 -15.94 6.63
CA GLY A 313 -4.63 -16.35 8.03
C GLY A 313 -3.59 -15.58 8.83
N GLU A 314 -2.42 -15.29 8.24
CA GLU A 314 -1.41 -14.46 8.90
C GLU A 314 -1.91 -13.03 9.15
N ARG A 315 -2.58 -12.42 8.16
CA ARG A 315 -3.21 -11.10 8.31
C ARG A 315 -4.35 -11.14 9.32
N ALA A 316 -5.17 -12.19 9.30
CA ALA A 316 -6.23 -12.41 10.27
C ALA A 316 -5.70 -12.53 11.70
N ARG A 317 -4.57 -13.23 11.92
CA ARG A 317 -3.92 -13.33 13.24
C ARG A 317 -3.45 -11.95 13.73
N LEU A 318 -2.88 -11.13 12.85
CA LEU A 318 -2.49 -9.76 13.19
C LEU A 318 -3.71 -8.94 13.62
N SER A 319 -4.80 -9.01 12.86
CA SER A 319 -6.05 -8.30 13.17
C SER A 319 -6.72 -8.83 14.43
N LEU A 320 -6.68 -10.15 14.67
CA LEU A 320 -7.17 -10.77 15.89
C LEU A 320 -6.42 -10.27 17.13
N ALA A 321 -5.09 -10.10 17.04
CA ALA A 321 -4.30 -9.51 18.13
C ALA A 321 -4.67 -8.03 18.35
N GLY A 322 -4.94 -7.28 17.29
CA GLY A 322 -5.48 -5.92 17.38
C GLY A 322 -6.85 -5.87 18.06
N ASN A 323 -7.75 -6.78 17.68
CA ASN A 323 -9.07 -6.96 18.28
C ASN A 323 -8.97 -7.22 19.79
N ASP A 324 -8.11 -8.16 20.18
CA ASP A 324 -7.89 -8.52 21.58
C ASP A 324 -7.31 -7.36 22.37
N PHE A 325 -6.38 -6.59 21.78
CA PHE A 325 -5.91 -5.34 22.36
C PHE A 325 -7.05 -4.34 22.60
N TYR A 326 -7.91 -4.09 21.60
CA TYR A 326 -9.03 -3.15 21.75
C TYR A 326 -10.05 -3.62 22.79
N ARG A 327 -10.37 -4.91 22.82
CA ARG A 327 -11.27 -5.50 23.82
C ARG A 327 -10.70 -5.37 25.23
N ALA A 328 -9.42 -5.68 25.40
CA ALA A 328 -8.73 -5.62 26.67
C ALA A 328 -8.54 -4.19 27.19
N SER A 329 -8.40 -3.21 26.30
CA SER A 329 -8.13 -1.80 26.63
C SER A 329 -9.34 -0.87 26.48
N ARG A 330 -10.56 -1.42 26.29
CA ARG A 330 -11.77 -0.65 25.99
C ARG A 330 -12.11 0.45 27.01
N GLN A 331 -11.75 0.27 28.28
CA GLN A 331 -11.97 1.27 29.33
C GLN A 331 -10.78 2.22 29.53
N GLY A 332 -9.78 2.14 28.64
CA GLY A 332 -8.52 2.86 28.69
C GLY A 332 -7.38 2.04 29.31
N CYS A 333 -6.16 2.49 29.11
CA CYS A 333 -4.94 1.81 29.56
C CYS A 333 -4.55 2.13 31.01
N ARG A 334 -5.49 2.18 31.96
CA ARG A 334 -5.20 2.51 33.37
C ARG A 334 -5.27 1.25 34.24
N ALA A 335 -4.56 1.26 35.37
CA ALA A 335 -4.62 0.18 36.35
C ALA A 335 -6.08 -0.10 36.75
N GLY A 336 -6.48 -1.38 36.73
CA GLY A 336 -7.85 -1.83 37.02
C GLY A 336 -8.87 -1.61 35.90
N MET A 337 -8.49 -0.98 34.78
CA MET A 337 -9.38 -0.74 33.62
C MET A 337 -9.05 -1.64 32.41
N VAL A 338 -8.02 -2.48 32.53
CA VAL A 338 -7.47 -3.31 31.46
C VAL A 338 -7.58 -4.78 31.83
N ASP A 339 -7.97 -5.61 30.86
CA ASP A 339 -7.81 -7.07 30.93
C ASP A 339 -6.35 -7.45 30.61
N LEU A 340 -5.55 -7.70 31.66
CA LEU A 340 -4.14 -8.03 31.50
C LEU A 340 -3.90 -9.38 30.82
N ASP A 341 -4.82 -10.35 30.95
CA ASP A 341 -4.67 -11.64 30.29
C ASP A 341 -4.95 -11.52 28.80
N GLY A 342 -5.96 -10.71 28.42
CA GLY A 342 -6.18 -10.33 27.03
C GLY A 342 -4.97 -9.63 26.40
N LEU A 343 -4.32 -8.70 27.12
CA LEU A 343 -3.09 -8.06 26.63
C LEU A 343 -1.93 -9.05 26.46
N ARG A 344 -1.75 -9.99 27.40
CA ARG A 344 -0.72 -11.04 27.28
C ARG A 344 -0.97 -11.96 26.08
N GLN A 345 -2.23 -12.32 25.83
CA GLN A 345 -2.60 -13.14 24.67
C GLN A 345 -2.31 -12.40 23.35
N ALA A 346 -2.67 -11.12 23.27
CA ALA A 346 -2.34 -10.29 22.12
C ALA A 346 -0.81 -10.19 21.91
N ALA A 347 -0.04 -9.92 22.95
CA ALA A 347 1.42 -9.86 22.89
C ALA A 347 2.05 -11.21 22.46
N GLY A 348 1.54 -12.34 22.96
CA GLY A 348 1.99 -13.67 22.55
C GLY A 348 1.79 -13.91 21.05
N THR A 349 0.60 -13.59 20.54
CA THR A 349 0.26 -13.75 19.12
C THR A 349 1.14 -12.87 18.22
N LEU A 350 1.40 -11.62 18.64
CA LEU A 350 2.27 -10.70 17.91
C LEU A 350 3.73 -11.18 17.89
N ASN A 351 4.23 -11.71 19.01
CA ASN A 351 5.57 -12.27 19.09
C ASN A 351 5.75 -13.49 18.17
N GLU A 352 4.74 -14.36 18.07
CA GLU A 352 4.76 -15.47 17.12
C GLU A 352 4.82 -14.96 15.67
N LEU A 353 3.97 -14.01 15.29
CA LEU A 353 3.97 -13.40 13.94
C LEU A 353 5.30 -12.73 13.60
N ILE A 354 5.96 -12.09 14.57
CA ILE A 354 7.27 -11.46 14.39
C ILE A 354 8.35 -12.50 14.04
N ARG A 355 8.24 -13.71 14.60
CA ARG A 355 9.22 -14.80 14.44
C ARG A 355 8.89 -15.75 13.28
N GLU A 356 7.68 -15.67 12.75
CA GLU A 356 7.18 -16.50 11.65
C GLU A 356 8.02 -16.26 10.37
N PRO A 357 8.71 -17.30 9.84
CA PRO A 357 9.56 -17.15 8.66
C PRO A 357 8.77 -16.85 7.38
N SER A 358 7.54 -17.37 7.28
CA SER A 358 6.65 -17.18 6.11
C SER A 358 6.06 -15.79 6.03
N SER A 359 5.99 -15.07 7.15
CA SER A 359 5.39 -13.73 7.19
C SER A 359 6.19 -12.72 6.38
N SER A 360 5.48 -11.76 5.77
CA SER A 360 6.12 -10.68 5.04
C SER A 360 6.85 -9.72 5.99
N ASP A 361 7.89 -9.04 5.49
CA ASP A 361 8.62 -8.02 6.27
C ASP A 361 7.68 -6.94 6.81
N LEU A 362 6.72 -6.54 5.98
CA LEU A 362 5.72 -5.54 6.32
C LEU A 362 4.80 -6.01 7.46
N LEU A 363 4.31 -7.25 7.40
CA LEU A 363 3.48 -7.83 8.44
C LEU A 363 4.23 -7.88 9.77
N ARG A 364 5.50 -8.30 9.74
CA ARG A 364 6.38 -8.30 10.93
C ARG A 364 6.59 -6.90 11.50
N LEU A 365 6.81 -5.89 10.66
CA LEU A 365 6.95 -4.50 11.10
C LEU A 365 5.66 -3.99 11.76
N LYS A 366 4.50 -4.29 11.19
CA LYS A 366 3.20 -3.92 11.78
C LYS A 366 2.95 -4.67 13.10
N ALA A 367 3.29 -5.95 13.17
CA ALA A 367 3.20 -6.73 14.41
C ALA A 367 4.09 -6.13 15.52
N ARG A 368 5.30 -5.66 15.18
CA ARG A 368 6.18 -4.95 16.12
C ARG A 368 5.54 -3.65 16.63
N VAL A 369 4.91 -2.85 15.76
CA VAL A 369 4.21 -1.62 16.18
C VAL A 369 3.11 -1.96 17.17
N ASN A 370 2.26 -2.93 16.83
CA ASN A 370 1.17 -3.35 17.71
C ASN A 370 1.70 -3.89 19.05
N LEU A 371 2.82 -4.62 19.05
CA LEU A 371 3.45 -5.14 20.27
C LEU A 371 3.91 -4.00 21.19
N VAL A 372 4.52 -2.96 20.64
CA VAL A 372 4.92 -1.75 21.40
C VAL A 372 3.70 -1.05 22.01
N GLN A 373 2.56 -1.01 21.31
CA GLN A 373 1.32 -0.42 21.82
C GLN A 373 0.70 -1.25 22.95
N VAL A 374 0.69 -2.58 22.82
CA VAL A 374 0.25 -3.52 23.87
C VAL A 374 1.10 -3.39 25.13
N ASP A 375 2.43 -3.37 24.98
CA ASP A 375 3.37 -3.19 26.09
C ASP A 375 3.17 -1.83 26.78
N ARG A 376 3.04 -0.73 26.02
CA ARG A 376 2.73 0.58 26.60
C ARG A 376 1.45 0.55 27.43
N CYS A 377 0.37 -0.05 26.91
CA CYS A 377 -0.89 -0.14 27.62
C CYS A 377 -0.74 -0.96 28.92
N SER A 378 0.00 -2.06 28.85
CA SER A 378 0.33 -2.90 30.00
C SER A 378 1.13 -2.13 31.06
N GLN A 379 2.12 -1.34 30.66
CA GLN A 379 2.93 -0.52 31.56
C GLN A 379 2.14 0.63 32.21
N LEU A 380 1.17 1.22 31.50
CA LEU A 380 0.26 2.21 32.06
C LEU A 380 -0.75 1.57 33.03
N ALA A 381 -1.07 0.29 32.82
CA ALA A 381 -1.86 -0.52 33.74
C ALA A 381 -1.08 -1.05 34.97
N GLY A 382 0.24 -0.81 35.03
CA GLY A 382 1.10 -1.16 36.16
C GLY A 382 1.91 -2.45 36.00
N SER A 383 1.88 -3.09 34.82
CA SER A 383 2.72 -4.23 34.51
C SER A 383 4.18 -3.83 34.26
N ALA A 384 5.10 -4.76 34.48
CA ALA A 384 6.51 -4.58 34.11
C ALA A 384 6.66 -4.50 32.58
N PRO A 385 7.70 -3.80 32.07
CA PRO A 385 8.00 -3.76 30.64
C PRO A 385 8.30 -5.14 30.05
N ASP A 386 7.85 -5.38 28.82
CA ASP A 386 8.18 -6.58 28.05
C ASP A 386 9.47 -6.36 27.24
N SER A 387 10.51 -7.18 27.49
CA SER A 387 11.78 -7.09 26.76
C SER A 387 11.64 -7.29 25.25
N SER A 388 10.66 -8.08 24.81
CA SER A 388 10.38 -8.28 23.38
C SER A 388 9.83 -7.01 22.72
N ALA A 389 9.08 -6.20 23.47
CA ALA A 389 8.59 -4.91 23.00
C ALA A 389 9.71 -3.86 22.93
N ASP A 390 10.69 -3.91 23.85
CA ASP A 390 11.88 -3.05 23.77
C ASP A 390 12.74 -3.38 22.54
N GLU A 391 12.96 -4.68 22.25
CA GLU A 391 13.63 -5.11 21.01
C GLU A 391 12.86 -4.65 19.77
N ALA A 392 11.55 -4.87 19.74
CA ALA A 392 10.68 -4.42 18.65
C ALA A 392 10.77 -2.91 18.42
N ARG A 393 10.79 -2.12 19.51
CA ARG A 393 10.96 -0.67 19.44
C ARG A 393 12.31 -0.27 18.86
N ALA A 394 13.39 -0.92 19.29
CA ALA A 394 14.73 -0.66 18.77
C ALA A 394 14.82 -0.93 17.25
N VAL A 395 14.25 -2.05 16.78
CA VAL A 395 14.16 -2.37 15.35
C VAL A 395 13.38 -1.30 14.59
N LEU A 396 12.19 -0.91 15.07
CA LEU A 396 11.36 0.10 14.41
C LEU A 396 12.04 1.49 14.37
N LEU A 397 12.75 1.87 15.43
CA LEU A 397 13.49 3.14 15.49
C LEU A 397 14.79 3.11 14.66
N ALA A 398 15.35 1.94 14.38
CA ALA A 398 16.46 1.76 13.45
C ALA A 398 15.99 1.61 11.99
N GLU A 399 14.72 1.25 11.75
CA GLU A 399 14.17 1.00 10.43
C GLU A 399 14.38 2.19 9.49
N ALA A 400 15.02 1.94 8.35
CA ALA A 400 15.28 2.96 7.34
C ALA A 400 14.08 3.10 6.40
N VAL A 401 13.64 4.34 6.16
CA VAL A 401 12.67 4.60 5.10
C VAL A 401 13.42 4.62 3.77
N PRO A 402 13.10 3.74 2.80
CA PRO A 402 13.78 3.73 1.52
C PRO A 402 13.52 5.05 0.76
N ALA A 403 14.52 5.51 -0.01
CA ALA A 403 14.43 6.77 -0.75
C ALA A 403 13.29 6.76 -1.79
N ALA A 404 13.04 5.60 -2.41
CA ALA A 404 11.98 5.35 -3.37
C ALA A 404 11.52 3.88 -3.26
N GLY A 405 10.34 3.57 -3.80
CA GLY A 405 9.79 2.21 -3.84
C GLY A 405 8.34 2.13 -3.36
N PRO A 406 7.66 1.00 -3.61
CA PRO A 406 6.21 0.85 -3.40
C PRO A 406 5.84 0.82 -1.92
N GLU A 407 6.69 0.25 -1.07
CA GLU A 407 6.48 0.19 0.36
C GLU A 407 6.90 1.48 1.08
N ARG A 408 7.44 2.48 0.35
CA ARG A 408 8.02 3.67 0.97
C ARG A 408 7.01 4.39 1.84
N GLU A 409 5.82 4.68 1.31
CA GLU A 409 4.80 5.42 2.06
C GLU A 409 4.30 4.63 3.27
N LEU A 410 4.21 3.32 3.15
CA LEU A 410 3.83 2.47 4.26
C LEU A 410 4.92 2.38 5.33
N ARG A 411 6.19 2.25 4.94
CA ARG A 411 7.31 2.28 5.88
C ARG A 411 7.44 3.64 6.56
N LYS A 412 7.14 4.75 5.86
CA LYS A 412 7.02 6.07 6.51
C LYS A 412 5.93 6.07 7.59
N GLN A 413 4.75 5.55 7.29
CA GLN A 413 3.65 5.50 8.26
C GLN A 413 3.99 4.63 9.47
N ILE A 414 4.61 3.46 9.26
CA ILE A 414 5.11 2.59 10.33
C ILE A 414 6.16 3.32 11.16
N LYS A 415 7.11 4.00 10.50
CA LYS A 415 8.15 4.78 11.18
C LYS A 415 7.56 5.93 12.00
N ALA A 416 6.57 6.61 11.45
CA ALA A 416 5.87 7.70 12.12
C ALA A 416 5.13 7.19 13.37
N LEU A 417 4.48 6.03 13.29
CA LEU A 417 3.88 5.37 14.46
C LEU A 417 4.91 5.02 15.53
N ALA A 418 6.03 4.41 15.14
CA ALA A 418 7.11 4.08 16.07
C ALA A 418 7.67 5.31 16.79
N LEU A 419 7.87 6.42 16.05
CA LEU A 419 8.31 7.69 16.61
C LEU A 419 7.25 8.31 17.55
N SER A 420 5.97 8.22 17.21
CA SER A 420 4.88 8.66 18.08
C SER A 420 4.80 7.84 19.38
N ASP A 421 4.93 6.52 19.28
CA ASP A 421 4.94 5.64 20.44
C ASP A 421 6.15 5.91 21.34
N GLU A 422 7.31 6.18 20.74
CA GLU A 422 8.52 6.63 21.47
C GLU A 422 8.32 7.99 22.14
N ALA A 423 7.69 8.95 21.46
CA ALA A 423 7.34 10.25 22.05
C ALA A 423 6.46 10.10 23.30
N LEU A 424 5.45 9.22 23.22
CA LEU A 424 4.55 8.94 24.33
C LEU A 424 5.27 8.23 25.49
N ARG A 425 6.23 7.35 25.19
CA ARG A 425 7.10 6.72 26.19
C ARG A 425 7.98 7.75 26.89
N LEU A 426 8.69 8.59 26.14
CA LEU A 426 9.54 9.66 26.67
C LEU A 426 8.73 10.61 27.55
N ARG A 427 7.52 11.00 27.12
CA ARG A 427 6.60 11.81 27.92
C ARG A 427 6.23 11.13 29.23
N THR A 428 5.95 9.83 29.20
CA THR A 428 5.61 9.05 30.40
C THR A 428 6.81 8.97 31.37
N LEU A 429 8.02 8.75 30.84
CA LEU A 429 9.25 8.76 31.64
C LEU A 429 9.54 10.13 32.23
N ALA A 430 9.32 11.21 31.46
CA ALA A 430 9.45 12.59 31.94
C ALA A 430 8.62 12.84 33.21
N ILE A 431 7.38 12.34 33.23
CA ILE A 431 6.47 12.45 34.39
C ILE A 431 7.00 11.60 35.54
N ARG A 432 7.30 10.31 35.30
CA ARG A 432 7.69 9.37 36.36
C ARG A 432 9.02 9.73 37.01
N GLN A 433 9.96 10.27 36.24
CA GLN A 433 11.31 10.59 36.68
C GLN A 433 11.49 12.08 37.00
N ASN A 434 10.46 12.90 36.82
CA ASN A 434 10.52 14.37 36.94
C ASN A 434 11.64 15.00 36.08
N ARG A 435 11.80 14.51 34.84
CA ARG A 435 12.84 14.93 33.89
C ARG A 435 12.23 15.74 32.77
N ALA A 436 12.28 17.06 32.89
CA ALA A 436 11.60 17.97 31.98
C ALA A 436 12.20 18.00 30.56
N GLU A 437 13.48 17.68 30.42
CA GLU A 437 14.20 17.57 29.14
C GLU A 437 13.64 16.45 28.24
N LEU A 438 13.12 15.37 28.83
CA LEU A 438 12.50 14.28 28.08
C LEU A 438 11.20 14.71 27.39
N VAL A 439 10.56 15.81 27.85
CA VAL A 439 9.40 16.40 27.16
C VAL A 439 9.84 17.06 25.85
N ASP A 440 11.03 17.67 25.83
CA ASP A 440 11.57 18.31 24.63
C ASP A 440 11.98 17.27 23.58
N GLU A 441 12.60 16.16 24.02
CA GLU A 441 12.85 15.00 23.15
C GLU A 441 11.54 14.38 22.63
N ALA A 442 10.51 14.25 23.47
CA ALA A 442 9.21 13.75 23.03
C ALA A 442 8.57 14.64 21.94
N ILE A 443 8.68 15.96 22.07
CA ILE A 443 8.22 16.90 21.05
C ILE A 443 8.99 16.71 19.74
N GLU A 444 10.31 16.55 19.79
CA GLU A 444 11.14 16.30 18.60
C GLU A 444 10.73 15.01 17.88
N ARG A 445 10.44 13.94 18.62
CA ARG A 445 9.95 12.69 18.04
C ARG A 445 8.60 12.86 17.34
N LEU A 446 7.67 13.64 17.91
CA LEU A 446 6.42 13.98 17.22
C LEU A 446 6.67 14.82 15.95
N ASP A 447 7.63 15.74 15.97
CA ASP A 447 8.00 16.51 14.78
C ASP A 447 8.53 15.61 13.66
N GLN A 448 9.40 14.64 14.00
CA GLN A 448 9.84 13.63 13.04
C GLN A 448 8.66 12.81 12.50
N ALA A 449 7.74 12.35 13.36
CA ALA A 449 6.56 11.59 12.94
C ALA A 449 5.64 12.40 12.00
N LEU A 450 5.41 13.67 12.28
CA LEU A 450 4.58 14.57 11.48
C LEU A 450 5.12 14.78 10.06
N THR A 451 6.44 14.70 9.85
CA THR A 451 7.03 14.79 8.50
C THR A 451 6.81 13.53 7.65
N LEU A 452 6.45 12.42 8.27
CA LEU A 452 6.43 11.11 7.64
C LEU A 452 5.01 10.62 7.33
N ASP A 453 4.03 10.86 8.21
CA ASP A 453 2.64 10.40 7.99
C ASP A 453 1.80 11.50 7.33
N PRO A 454 1.24 11.26 6.12
CA PRO A 454 0.43 12.28 5.43
C PRO A 454 -1.00 12.40 5.94
N ARG A 455 -1.47 11.53 6.86
CA ARG A 455 -2.88 11.48 7.26
C ARG A 455 -3.29 12.61 8.20
N PHE A 456 -4.37 13.28 7.82
CA PHE A 456 -4.90 14.43 8.53
C PHE A 456 -5.39 14.10 9.94
N GLU A 457 -6.10 12.98 10.12
CA GLU A 457 -6.63 12.48 11.41
C GLU A 457 -5.50 12.33 12.43
N ARG A 458 -4.42 11.69 11.99
CA ARG A 458 -3.30 11.32 12.85
C ARG A 458 -2.39 12.52 13.12
N GLN A 459 -2.10 13.32 12.10
CA GLN A 459 -1.38 14.58 12.28
C GLN A 459 -2.13 15.50 13.26
N ALA A 460 -3.45 15.61 13.13
CA ALA A 460 -4.27 16.37 14.05
C ALA A 460 -4.10 15.93 15.51
N LEU A 461 -4.16 14.61 15.76
CA LEU A 461 -3.95 14.04 17.09
C LEU A 461 -2.55 14.35 17.64
N TRP A 462 -1.51 14.12 16.84
CA TRP A 462 -0.13 14.38 17.24
C TRP A 462 0.17 15.86 17.47
N LEU A 463 -0.36 16.76 16.63
CA LEU A 463 -0.27 18.21 16.84
C LEU A 463 -1.01 18.61 18.13
N GLY A 464 -2.17 18.01 18.41
CA GLY A 464 -2.88 18.21 19.67
C GLY A 464 -2.03 17.84 20.88
N LEU A 465 -1.44 16.64 20.88
CA LEU A 465 -0.50 16.19 21.94
C LEU A 465 0.71 17.11 22.07
N LYS A 466 1.33 17.46 20.94
CA LYS A 466 2.47 18.38 20.89
C LYS A 466 2.13 19.72 21.53
N SER A 467 0.96 20.29 21.21
CA SER A 467 0.51 21.57 21.77
C SER A 467 0.32 21.50 23.29
N ALA A 468 -0.29 20.42 23.80
CA ALA A 468 -0.47 20.21 25.23
C ALA A 468 0.89 20.11 25.96
N TRP A 469 1.88 19.45 25.34
CA TRP A 469 3.22 19.35 25.91
C TRP A 469 3.98 20.67 25.85
N GLN A 470 3.83 21.46 24.78
CA GLN A 470 4.37 22.81 24.70
C GLN A 470 3.77 23.73 25.77
N PHE A 471 2.46 23.66 26.04
CA PHE A 471 1.84 24.38 27.15
C PHE A 471 2.43 23.98 28.50
N SER A 472 2.65 22.68 28.74
CA SER A 472 3.29 22.21 29.98
C SER A 472 4.74 22.71 30.17
N ARG A 473 5.36 23.22 29.10
CA ARG A 473 6.69 23.85 29.08
C ARG A 473 6.61 25.38 29.01
N CYS A 474 5.42 25.95 29.17
CA CYS A 474 5.14 27.38 29.03
C CYS A 474 5.56 28.01 27.68
N ARG A 475 5.58 27.20 26.61
CA ARG A 475 5.78 27.68 25.23
C ARG A 475 4.44 28.09 24.61
N VAL A 476 3.78 29.09 25.20
CA VAL A 476 2.38 29.45 24.92
C VAL A 476 2.14 29.79 23.44
N GLU A 477 2.96 30.64 22.84
CA GLU A 477 2.77 31.04 21.43
C GLU A 477 2.92 29.86 20.46
N GLN A 478 3.93 29.03 20.66
CA GLN A 478 4.15 27.83 19.84
C GLN A 478 3.02 26.81 20.00
N ALA A 479 2.49 26.67 21.20
CA ALA A 479 1.38 25.78 21.48
C ALA A 479 0.09 26.24 20.78
N ILE A 480 -0.19 27.54 20.76
CA ILE A 480 -1.34 28.12 20.05
C ILE A 480 -1.22 27.89 18.53
N ASP A 481 -0.05 28.15 17.93
CA ASP A 481 0.19 27.86 16.51
C ASP A 481 0.01 26.36 16.20
N THR A 482 0.51 25.50 17.09
CA THR A 482 0.39 24.05 16.95
C THR A 482 -1.07 23.58 17.08
N GLN A 483 -1.88 24.18 17.98
CA GLN A 483 -3.32 23.93 18.05
C GLN A 483 -4.04 24.35 16.78
N ALA A 484 -3.71 25.52 16.20
CA ALA A 484 -4.31 25.99 14.96
C ALA A 484 -4.02 25.01 13.80
N LYS A 485 -2.78 24.50 13.71
CA LYS A 485 -2.41 23.43 12.76
C LYS A 485 -3.21 22.15 13.02
N SER A 486 -3.35 21.73 14.28
CA SER A 486 -4.17 20.56 14.64
C SER A 486 -5.62 20.71 14.16
N GLN A 487 -6.25 21.86 14.41
CA GLN A 487 -7.60 22.16 13.95
C GLN A 487 -7.71 22.17 12.43
N SER A 488 -6.72 22.73 11.72
CA SER A 488 -6.67 22.72 10.27
C SER A 488 -6.68 21.29 9.73
N GLN A 489 -5.86 20.39 10.28
CA GLN A 489 -5.86 18.99 9.85
C GLN A 489 -7.17 18.28 10.20
N ARG A 490 -7.78 18.56 11.36
CA ARG A 490 -9.10 17.99 11.70
C ARG A 490 -10.21 18.43 10.74
N ARG A 491 -10.25 19.71 10.37
CA ARG A 491 -11.23 20.21 9.39
C ARG A 491 -11.09 19.51 8.05
N GLU A 492 -9.86 19.27 7.60
CA GLU A 492 -9.61 18.54 6.36
C GLU A 492 -10.05 17.07 6.48
N SER A 493 -9.77 16.43 7.61
CA SER A 493 -10.27 15.08 7.89
C SER A 493 -11.81 14.99 7.89
N VAL A 494 -12.50 15.96 8.49
CA VAL A 494 -13.97 16.05 8.45
C VAL A 494 -14.47 16.28 7.03
N ARG A 495 -13.83 17.16 6.26
CA ARG A 495 -14.15 17.43 4.86
C ARG A 495 -14.09 16.16 4.01
N LEU A 496 -13.15 15.27 4.32
CA LEU A 496 -12.97 13.97 3.68
C LEU A 496 -13.84 12.86 4.28
N GLY A 497 -14.73 13.16 5.22
CA GLY A 497 -15.62 12.18 5.85
C GLY A 497 -14.93 11.18 6.79
N ARG A 498 -13.67 11.44 7.16
CA ARG A 498 -12.85 10.51 7.96
C ARG A 498 -13.00 10.71 9.47
N THR A 499 -13.34 11.92 9.88
CA THR A 499 -13.64 12.29 11.28
C THR A 499 -15.06 12.85 11.37
N PRO A 500 -15.86 12.47 12.37
CA PRO A 500 -17.18 13.08 12.60
C PRO A 500 -17.06 14.57 12.94
N GLN A 501 -17.99 15.39 12.43
CA GLN A 501 -18.07 16.83 12.77
C GLN A 501 -18.13 17.07 14.29
N THR A 502 -18.82 16.20 15.03
CA THR A 502 -18.94 16.29 16.49
C THR A 502 -17.59 16.16 17.21
N GLU A 503 -16.62 15.44 16.63
CA GLU A 503 -15.29 15.33 17.21
C GLU A 503 -14.51 16.65 17.05
N LEU A 504 -14.62 17.33 15.90
CA LEU A 504 -14.01 18.64 15.70
C LEU A 504 -14.47 19.64 16.78
N GLU A 505 -15.78 19.72 17.03
CA GLU A 505 -16.36 20.62 18.04
C GLU A 505 -15.93 20.27 19.49
N GLN A 506 -15.69 18.99 19.78
CA GLN A 506 -15.17 18.57 21.08
C GLN A 506 -13.73 19.02 21.27
N TRP A 507 -12.89 18.89 20.24
CA TRP A 507 -11.50 19.35 20.27
C TRP A 507 -11.37 20.86 20.31
N GLU A 508 -12.20 21.61 19.58
CA GLU A 508 -12.21 23.08 19.67
C GLU A 508 -12.50 23.54 21.11
N ARG A 509 -13.48 22.93 21.78
CA ARG A 509 -13.76 23.19 23.20
C ARG A 509 -12.63 22.75 24.13
N ALA A 510 -11.96 21.64 23.84
CA ALA A 510 -10.81 21.19 24.63
C ALA A 510 -9.62 22.16 24.51
N PHE A 511 -9.30 22.59 23.30
CA PHE A 511 -8.20 23.52 23.05
C PHE A 511 -8.42 24.89 23.69
N GLU A 512 -9.66 25.39 23.70
CA GLU A 512 -10.00 26.63 24.40
C GLU A 512 -9.71 26.54 25.91
N ARG A 513 -10.07 25.39 26.52
CA ARG A 513 -9.79 25.13 27.94
C ARG A 513 -8.28 25.01 28.20
N ASP A 514 -7.56 24.26 27.38
CA ASP A 514 -6.11 24.09 27.52
C ASP A 514 -5.38 25.43 27.44
N ARG A 515 -5.73 26.27 26.46
CA ARG A 515 -5.18 27.61 26.29
C ARG A 515 -5.45 28.48 27.52
N SER A 516 -6.69 28.52 27.98
CA SER A 516 -7.11 29.31 29.14
C SER A 516 -6.39 28.89 30.43
N ASN A 517 -6.19 27.58 30.62
CA ASN A 517 -5.48 27.05 31.78
C ASN A 517 -3.99 27.38 31.72
N ALA A 518 -3.35 27.13 30.57
CA ALA A 518 -1.93 27.40 30.39
C ALA A 518 -1.58 28.89 30.54
N GLN A 519 -2.43 29.79 30.03
CA GLN A 519 -2.25 31.24 30.22
C GLN A 519 -2.27 31.63 31.71
N LYS A 520 -3.14 31.03 32.52
CA LYS A 520 -3.20 31.28 33.98
C LYS A 520 -2.01 30.69 34.72
N GLU A 521 -1.57 29.49 34.36
CA GLU A 521 -0.45 28.82 35.03
C GLU A 521 0.89 29.47 34.69
N CYS A 522 1.17 29.72 33.42
CA CYS A 522 2.45 30.26 32.98
C CYS A 522 2.63 31.76 33.30
N SER A 523 1.53 32.52 33.42
CA SER A 523 1.60 33.91 33.90
C SER A 523 1.96 34.01 35.38
N ARG A 524 1.49 33.07 36.22
CA ARG A 524 1.84 33.01 37.65
C ARG A 524 3.32 32.67 37.88
N THR A 525 3.90 31.77 37.09
CA THR A 525 5.32 31.38 37.20
C THR A 525 6.27 32.53 36.87
N THR A 526 5.86 33.42 35.95
CA THR A 526 6.64 34.62 35.54
C THR A 526 6.64 35.71 36.61
N VAL A 527 5.62 35.75 37.49
CA VAL A 527 5.51 36.73 38.59
C VAL A 527 6.21 36.26 39.87
N SER A 528 6.29 34.95 40.11
CA SER A 528 6.96 34.37 41.30
C SER A 528 8.49 34.31 41.20
N THR A 529 9.08 34.67 40.05
CA THR A 529 10.53 34.67 39.79
C THR A 529 11.12 36.09 39.61
N ARG A 530 10.31 37.13 39.87
CA ARG A 530 10.76 38.51 40.10
C ARG A 530 10.63 38.82 41.58
#